data_AF-A0AAD5M2W2-F1
#
_entry.id   AF-A0AAD5M2W2-F1
#
_cell.length_a   1.000
_cell.length_b   1.000
_cell.length_c   1.000
_cell.angle_alpha   90.00
_cell.angle_beta   90.00
_cell.angle_gamma   90.00
#
_symmetry.space_group_name_H-M   'P 1'
#
loop_
_entity.id
_entity.type
_entity.pdbx_description
1 polymer ?
#
loop_
_entity_poly.entity_id
_entity_poly.type
_entity_poly.pdbx_seq_one_letter_code
_entity_poly.pdbx_strand_id
1 'polypeptide(L)'
;MEVFDAETGERLVISTTPSTPLARLRRELERRDLPKAQRERLQIQIVEKMKAMDMQQVQRMIREEMQRELDREVELRLELSAIGRARLQKKHERDRAFHKEQIERIRAECQLRLAATMAQYNLLRGPKVLSVHVYRSEHGNLQEEYNAYGDLRVDFSPNASKHNADAWATFNDSLHDMGWSQLWVKTASLSPEEHADKQLARKRREDIMYAAGYAEGLLTHHRIDEHHHNVINTFFPDGNADDRQTLAELREFFRKNLDWMHQQIAHHDANPHLADSEYWETVSSILKQFEGLVAGYHRASKAAPPASSLDLLLMNYDGDLQDLIPVVQRARGEEVDDVDPITQEFYVFLKNLKCSALIRILPDFSDLVWGHSTWDTYASMNRIYKHYDVPLPGNAADGAPLKRKISMSSSPAYLSSVDDWYMTDAGLGILETTHGVFDSSLYDFVTPHTVPCHASHAVASRYDLETGDLFSLNGAIDAKVTSLEKFARLECDAEAGPTHDTNPVFEWTSDMRALAPSMGHPERFDFGFVTMAH
;
A
#
# COMPACT_ATOMS: atom_id res chain seq x y z
N MET A 1 34.94 -48.99 -4.73
CA MET A 1 36.28 -48.38 -4.60
C MET A 1 36.28 -47.58 -3.32
N GLU A 2 37.30 -47.75 -2.49
CA GLU A 2 37.49 -46.90 -1.32
C GLU A 2 38.31 -45.68 -1.75
N VAL A 3 37.83 -44.49 -1.40
CA VAL A 3 38.50 -43.23 -1.73
C VAL A 3 39.03 -42.64 -0.43
N PHE A 4 40.30 -42.29 -0.44
CA PHE A 4 41.01 -41.69 0.69
C PHE A 4 41.42 -40.27 0.31
N ASP A 5 41.44 -39.39 1.30
CA ASP A 5 41.97 -38.04 1.15
C ASP A 5 43.50 -38.08 0.96
N ALA A 6 44.02 -37.37 -0.04
CA ALA A 6 45.42 -37.49 -0.46
C ALA A 6 46.41 -36.70 0.40
N GLU A 7 45.95 -35.76 1.23
CA GLU A 7 46.79 -34.94 2.11
C GLU A 7 46.73 -35.42 3.57
N THR A 8 45.62 -36.03 3.99
CA THR A 8 45.37 -36.45 5.39
C THR A 8 45.30 -37.96 5.60
N GLY A 9 45.06 -38.74 4.54
CA GLY A 9 44.98 -40.21 4.62
C GLY A 9 43.69 -40.77 5.26
N GLU A 10 42.71 -39.93 5.60
CA GLU A 10 41.43 -40.38 6.16
C GLU A 10 40.48 -40.95 5.09
N ARG A 11 39.59 -41.85 5.53
CA ARG A 11 38.70 -42.64 4.67
C ARG A 11 37.39 -41.90 4.43
N LEU A 12 37.17 -41.40 3.22
CA LEU A 12 35.99 -40.60 2.88
C LEU A 12 34.73 -41.47 2.78
N VAL A 13 33.85 -41.37 3.78
CA VAL A 13 32.54 -42.04 3.80
C VAL A 13 31.53 -41.25 2.95
N ILE A 14 31.48 -41.54 1.65
CA ILE A 14 30.49 -40.96 0.73
C ILE A 14 29.13 -41.64 0.95
N SER A 15 28.19 -40.92 1.59
CA SER A 15 26.80 -41.35 1.79
C SER A 15 25.99 -41.23 0.49
N THR A 16 25.61 -42.36 -0.11
CA THR A 16 25.05 -42.48 -1.47
C THR A 16 23.54 -42.22 -1.61
N THR A 17 22.98 -41.25 -0.89
CA THR A 17 21.61 -40.75 -1.13
C THR A 17 21.61 -39.23 -1.26
N PRO A 18 21.18 -38.65 -2.40
CA PRO A 18 21.02 -37.20 -2.53
C PRO A 18 19.82 -36.75 -1.68
N SER A 19 20.09 -36.32 -0.44
CA SER A 19 19.09 -35.66 0.38
C SER A 19 18.72 -34.31 -0.25
N THR A 20 17.43 -34.05 -0.46
CA THR A 20 16.97 -32.71 -0.82
C THR A 20 17.48 -31.68 0.21
N PRO A 21 17.76 -30.43 -0.17
CA PRO A 21 18.31 -29.43 0.76
C PRO A 21 17.52 -29.30 2.07
N LEU A 22 16.18 -29.35 1.97
CA LEU A 22 15.27 -29.37 3.12
C LEU A 22 15.47 -30.60 4.04
N ALA A 23 15.70 -31.79 3.47
CA ALA A 23 15.97 -33.02 4.22
C ALA A 23 17.39 -33.09 4.81
N ARG A 24 18.31 -32.23 4.35
CA ARG A 24 19.61 -31.99 5.00
C ARG A 24 19.44 -31.06 6.19
N LEU A 25 18.77 -29.91 6.01
CA LEU A 25 18.51 -28.94 7.08
C LEU A 25 17.73 -29.56 8.25
N ARG A 26 16.69 -30.38 7.97
CA ARG A 26 15.93 -31.10 9.00
C ARG A 26 16.81 -32.07 9.81
N ARG A 27 17.67 -32.86 9.15
CA ARG A 27 18.65 -33.74 9.83
C ARG A 27 19.68 -32.96 10.64
N GLU A 28 20.07 -31.78 10.18
CA GLU A 28 20.99 -30.92 10.93
C GLU A 28 20.31 -30.39 12.20
N LEU A 29 19.04 -29.96 12.12
CA LEU A 29 18.24 -29.51 13.26
C LEU A 29 18.04 -30.58 14.36
N GLU A 30 18.04 -31.87 13.99
CA GLU A 30 17.92 -33.01 14.92
C GLU A 30 19.14 -33.20 15.85
N ARG A 31 20.28 -32.55 15.55
CA ARG A 31 21.47 -32.55 16.41
C ARG A 31 21.16 -32.02 17.80
N ARG A 32 21.60 -32.74 18.84
CA ARG A 32 21.37 -32.36 20.25
C ARG A 32 22.36 -31.31 20.78
N ASP A 33 23.50 -31.15 20.14
CA ASP A 33 24.62 -30.30 20.52
C ASP A 33 24.55 -28.87 19.92
N LEU A 34 23.49 -28.53 19.18
CA LEU A 34 23.33 -27.22 18.54
C LEU A 34 23.11 -26.08 19.56
N PRO A 35 23.91 -24.98 19.48
CA PRO A 35 23.61 -23.73 20.18
C PRO A 35 22.24 -23.16 19.80
N LYS A 36 21.57 -22.49 20.76
CA LYS A 36 20.22 -21.93 20.57
C LYS A 36 20.08 -21.07 19.30
N ALA A 37 20.99 -20.11 19.10
CA ALA A 37 20.96 -19.24 17.92
C ALA A 37 21.18 -19.99 16.59
N GLN A 38 21.93 -21.08 16.59
CA GLN A 38 22.12 -21.91 15.39
C GLN A 38 20.89 -22.78 15.11
N ARG A 39 20.23 -23.28 16.17
CA ARG A 39 18.94 -23.97 16.09
C ARG A 39 17.86 -23.05 15.51
N GLU A 40 17.76 -21.82 15.98
CA GLU A 40 16.82 -20.80 15.49
C GLU A 40 17.07 -20.47 14.00
N ARG A 41 18.34 -20.26 13.60
CA ARG A 41 18.71 -20.08 12.18
C ARG A 41 18.31 -21.27 11.30
N LEU A 42 18.55 -22.51 11.74
CA LEU A 42 18.16 -23.71 10.99
C LEU A 42 16.64 -23.85 10.87
N GLN A 43 15.87 -23.48 11.90
CA GLN A 43 14.40 -23.45 11.84
C GLN A 43 13.88 -22.44 10.82
N ILE A 44 14.48 -21.23 10.78
CA ILE A 44 14.15 -20.19 9.79
C ILE A 44 14.45 -20.70 8.37
N GLN A 45 15.66 -21.21 8.13
CA GLN A 45 16.06 -21.77 6.82
C GLN A 45 15.15 -22.91 6.34
N ILE A 46 14.63 -23.74 7.26
CA ILE A 46 13.66 -24.79 6.92
C ILE A 46 12.32 -24.18 6.44
N VAL A 47 11.82 -23.15 7.13
CA VAL A 47 10.58 -22.46 6.75
C VAL A 47 10.74 -21.70 5.43
N GLU A 48 11.84 -20.98 5.24
CA GLU A 48 12.16 -20.29 3.98
C GLU A 48 12.23 -21.28 2.81
N LYS A 49 12.93 -22.41 2.98
CA LYS A 49 13.03 -23.42 1.92
C LYS A 49 11.68 -24.08 1.62
N MET A 50 10.80 -24.21 2.62
CA MET A 50 9.43 -24.66 2.42
C MET A 50 8.59 -23.61 1.67
N LYS A 51 8.62 -22.33 2.09
CA LYS A 51 7.94 -21.22 1.38
C LYS A 51 8.34 -21.18 -0.10
N ALA A 52 9.64 -21.27 -0.40
CA ALA A 52 10.16 -21.28 -1.76
C ALA A 52 9.71 -22.50 -2.59
N MET A 53 9.72 -23.71 -2.01
CA MET A 53 9.24 -24.93 -2.68
C MET A 53 7.73 -24.87 -2.96
N ASP A 54 6.95 -24.38 -2.00
CA ASP A 54 5.50 -24.27 -2.06
C ASP A 54 5.09 -23.23 -3.13
N MET A 55 5.79 -22.10 -3.16
CA MET A 55 5.64 -21.05 -4.18
C MET A 55 5.99 -21.57 -5.58
N GLN A 56 7.12 -22.26 -5.76
CA GLN A 56 7.50 -22.87 -7.04
C GLN A 56 6.47 -23.91 -7.52
N GLN A 57 5.86 -24.68 -6.61
CA GLN A 57 4.79 -25.62 -6.94
C GLN A 57 3.55 -24.89 -7.47
N VAL A 58 3.08 -23.86 -6.76
CA VAL A 58 1.90 -23.08 -7.15
C VAL A 58 2.14 -22.32 -8.46
N GLN A 59 3.27 -21.61 -8.59
CA GLN A 59 3.65 -20.91 -9.83
C GLN A 59 3.74 -21.89 -11.03
N ARG A 60 4.26 -23.11 -10.85
CA ARG A 60 4.26 -24.12 -11.92
C ARG A 60 2.84 -24.49 -12.33
N MET A 61 1.93 -24.73 -11.39
CA MET A 61 0.53 -25.06 -11.70
C MET A 61 -0.19 -23.91 -12.41
N ILE A 62 0.09 -22.66 -12.03
CA ILE A 62 -0.43 -21.46 -12.70
C ILE A 62 0.11 -21.36 -14.13
N ARG A 63 1.43 -21.49 -14.34
CA ARG A 63 2.04 -21.47 -15.69
C ARG A 63 1.50 -22.58 -16.60
N GLU A 64 1.33 -23.79 -16.06
CA GLU A 64 0.69 -24.88 -16.80
C GLU A 64 -0.76 -24.55 -17.17
N GLU A 65 -1.51 -23.89 -16.29
CA GLU A 65 -2.90 -23.51 -16.56
C GLU A 65 -3.02 -22.36 -17.57
N MET A 66 -2.10 -21.39 -17.53
CA MET A 66 -1.99 -20.35 -18.56
C MET A 66 -1.69 -20.95 -19.93
N GLN A 67 -0.82 -21.96 -20.01
CA GLN A 67 -0.57 -22.68 -21.26
C GLN A 67 -1.83 -23.43 -21.73
N ARG A 68 -2.56 -24.10 -20.83
CA ARG A 68 -3.84 -24.75 -21.17
C ARG A 68 -4.86 -23.73 -21.68
N GLU A 69 -4.91 -22.51 -21.12
CA GLU A 69 -5.82 -21.46 -21.60
C GLU A 69 -5.46 -20.98 -23.01
N LEU A 70 -4.17 -20.83 -23.32
CA LEU A 70 -3.71 -20.54 -24.68
C LEU A 70 -4.10 -21.66 -25.65
N ASP A 71 -3.90 -22.93 -25.26
CA ASP A 71 -4.28 -24.09 -26.08
C ASP A 71 -5.81 -24.15 -26.30
N ARG A 72 -6.62 -23.80 -25.29
CA ARG A 72 -8.09 -23.70 -25.40
C ARG A 72 -8.53 -22.59 -26.35
N GLU A 73 -7.88 -21.42 -26.31
CA GLU A 73 -8.13 -20.36 -27.31
C GLU A 73 -7.83 -20.84 -28.73
N VAL A 74 -6.73 -21.58 -28.92
CA VAL A 74 -6.38 -22.16 -30.23
C VAL A 74 -7.41 -23.20 -30.67
N GLU A 75 -7.82 -24.14 -29.80
CA GLU A 75 -8.92 -25.09 -30.09
C GLU A 75 -10.20 -24.35 -30.52
N LEU A 76 -10.59 -23.28 -29.82
CA LEU A 76 -11.80 -22.50 -30.13
C LEU A 76 -11.72 -21.72 -31.45
N ARG A 77 -10.55 -21.21 -31.81
CA ARG A 77 -10.31 -20.49 -33.08
C ARG A 77 -10.26 -21.46 -34.27
N LEU A 78 -9.81 -22.70 -34.08
CA LEU A 78 -9.74 -23.73 -35.13
C LEU A 78 -11.09 -24.42 -35.39
N GLU A 79 -11.99 -24.48 -34.42
CA GLU A 79 -13.31 -25.09 -34.60
C GLU A 79 -14.25 -24.19 -35.42
N LEU A 80 -14.57 -24.62 -36.64
CA LEU A 80 -15.40 -23.89 -37.60
C LEU A 80 -16.91 -24.03 -37.33
N SER A 81 -17.35 -25.13 -36.69
CA SER A 81 -18.75 -25.40 -36.38
C SER A 81 -19.23 -24.64 -35.14
N ALA A 82 -20.39 -23.96 -35.25
CA ALA A 82 -21.02 -23.32 -34.10
C ALA A 82 -21.40 -24.32 -32.98
N ILE A 83 -21.84 -25.53 -33.36
CA ILE A 83 -22.17 -26.61 -32.42
C ILE A 83 -20.89 -27.19 -31.80
N GLY A 84 -19.81 -27.28 -32.59
CA GLY A 84 -18.49 -27.67 -32.11
C GLY A 84 -17.94 -26.69 -31.06
N ARG A 85 -17.96 -25.39 -31.37
CA ARG A 85 -17.53 -24.32 -30.45
C ARG A 85 -18.30 -24.35 -29.14
N ALA A 86 -19.64 -24.42 -29.17
CA ALA A 86 -20.45 -24.50 -27.95
C ALA A 86 -20.15 -25.75 -27.10
N ARG A 87 -19.83 -26.89 -27.73
CA ARG A 87 -19.39 -28.11 -27.04
C ARG A 87 -17.98 -27.96 -26.45
N LEU A 88 -17.05 -27.29 -27.15
CA LEU A 88 -15.71 -27.01 -26.65
C LEU A 88 -15.73 -26.03 -25.47
N GLN A 89 -16.47 -24.93 -25.56
CA GLN A 89 -16.66 -23.98 -24.45
C GLN A 89 -17.10 -24.70 -23.17
N LYS A 90 -18.15 -25.53 -23.24
CA LYS A 90 -18.65 -26.32 -22.10
C LYS A 90 -17.67 -27.38 -21.57
N LYS A 91 -16.72 -27.85 -22.39
CA LYS A 91 -15.59 -28.69 -21.95
C LYS A 91 -14.56 -27.81 -21.22
N HIS A 92 -14.13 -26.72 -21.85
CA HIS A 92 -13.15 -25.78 -21.32
C HIS A 92 -13.57 -25.15 -19.99
N GLU A 93 -14.84 -24.81 -19.81
CA GLU A 93 -15.43 -24.36 -18.53
C GLU A 93 -15.22 -25.38 -17.40
N ARG A 94 -15.44 -26.67 -17.68
CA ARG A 94 -15.27 -27.76 -16.70
C ARG A 94 -13.79 -27.99 -16.40
N ASP A 95 -12.95 -27.94 -17.43
CA ASP A 95 -11.51 -28.10 -17.29
C ASP A 95 -10.93 -26.93 -16.45
N ARG A 96 -11.34 -25.68 -16.73
CA ARG A 96 -11.00 -24.48 -15.92
C ARG A 96 -11.44 -24.62 -14.47
N ALA A 97 -12.69 -25.01 -14.22
CA ALA A 97 -13.20 -25.20 -12.86
C ALA A 97 -12.40 -26.25 -12.09
N PHE A 98 -12.11 -27.40 -12.72
CA PHE A 98 -11.30 -28.46 -12.12
C PHE A 98 -9.88 -27.99 -11.78
N HIS A 99 -9.19 -27.30 -12.70
CA HIS A 99 -7.83 -26.84 -12.45
C HIS A 99 -7.75 -25.69 -11.45
N LYS A 100 -8.72 -24.76 -11.45
CA LYS A 100 -8.88 -23.75 -10.39
C LYS A 100 -9.00 -24.41 -9.01
N GLU A 101 -9.89 -25.39 -8.87
CA GLU A 101 -10.06 -26.13 -7.62
C GLU A 101 -8.76 -26.86 -7.19
N GLN A 102 -8.01 -27.45 -8.13
CA GLN A 102 -6.71 -28.06 -7.80
C GLN A 102 -5.68 -27.02 -7.32
N ILE A 103 -5.59 -25.84 -7.96
CA ILE A 103 -4.67 -24.77 -7.57
C ILE A 103 -5.04 -24.24 -6.19
N GLU A 104 -6.32 -23.95 -5.94
CA GLU A 104 -6.82 -23.46 -4.65
C GLU A 104 -6.58 -24.47 -3.53
N ARG A 105 -6.87 -25.77 -3.76
CA ARG A 105 -6.61 -26.83 -2.78
C ARG A 105 -5.12 -26.94 -2.44
N ILE A 106 -4.24 -26.94 -3.44
CA ILE A 106 -2.79 -26.99 -3.21
C ILE A 106 -2.29 -25.73 -2.48
N ARG A 107 -2.80 -24.53 -2.81
CA ARG A 107 -2.45 -23.29 -2.11
C ARG A 107 -2.83 -23.36 -0.63
N ALA A 108 -4.03 -23.87 -0.31
CA ALA A 108 -4.48 -24.09 1.06
C ALA A 108 -3.65 -25.16 1.80
N GLU A 109 -3.35 -26.29 1.15
CA GLU A 109 -2.48 -27.35 1.71
C GLU A 109 -1.07 -26.82 2.04
N CYS A 110 -0.47 -26.01 1.15
CA CYS A 110 0.81 -25.34 1.37
C CYS A 110 0.74 -24.36 2.55
N GLN A 111 -0.26 -23.47 2.59
CA GLN A 111 -0.46 -22.53 3.69
C GLN A 111 -0.62 -23.22 5.05
N LEU A 112 -1.46 -24.27 5.12
CA LEU A 112 -1.64 -25.07 6.34
C LEU A 112 -0.34 -25.73 6.79
N ARG A 113 0.43 -26.30 5.85
CA ARG A 113 1.74 -26.93 6.13
C ARG A 113 2.77 -25.91 6.64
N LEU A 114 2.83 -24.73 6.02
CA LEU A 114 3.75 -23.67 6.41
C LEU A 114 3.40 -23.13 7.80
N ALA A 115 2.12 -22.79 8.03
CA ALA A 115 1.62 -22.32 9.32
C ALA A 115 1.85 -23.33 10.45
N ALA A 116 1.58 -24.62 10.23
CA ALA A 116 1.85 -25.67 11.21
C ALA A 116 3.35 -25.80 11.54
N THR A 117 4.23 -25.65 10.54
CA THR A 117 5.68 -25.71 10.74
C THR A 117 6.20 -24.47 11.47
N MET A 118 5.70 -23.28 11.14
CA MET A 118 6.01 -22.04 11.84
C MET A 118 5.54 -22.08 13.30
N ALA A 119 4.35 -22.65 13.56
CA ALA A 119 3.84 -22.88 14.91
C ALA A 119 4.75 -23.84 15.70
N GLN A 120 5.12 -24.98 15.10
CA GLN A 120 6.01 -25.98 15.71
C GLN A 120 7.36 -25.39 16.16
N TYR A 121 7.87 -24.38 15.44
CA TYR A 121 9.16 -23.75 15.74
C TYR A 121 9.06 -22.46 16.56
N ASN A 122 7.86 -22.05 17.00
CA ASN A 122 7.60 -20.70 17.54
C ASN A 122 8.10 -19.57 16.61
N LEU A 123 8.15 -19.85 15.30
CA LEU A 123 8.42 -18.88 14.23
C LEU A 123 7.16 -18.16 13.76
N LEU A 124 6.00 -18.56 14.25
CA LEU A 124 4.90 -17.61 14.47
C LEU A 124 5.34 -16.61 15.55
N ARG A 125 6.23 -15.69 15.17
CA ARG A 125 6.05 -14.31 15.61
C ARG A 125 4.69 -13.95 15.05
N GLY A 126 3.69 -13.90 15.93
CA GLY A 126 2.42 -13.30 15.53
C GLY A 126 2.74 -11.93 14.95
N PRO A 127 2.10 -11.52 13.84
CA PRO A 127 2.21 -10.14 13.41
C PRO A 127 2.01 -9.22 14.60
N LYS A 128 2.65 -8.05 14.60
CA LYS A 128 2.43 -7.04 15.65
C LYS A 128 1.05 -6.41 15.43
N VAL A 129 0.00 -7.21 15.66
CA VAL A 129 -1.39 -6.80 15.58
C VAL A 129 -1.65 -5.93 16.79
N LEU A 130 -1.65 -4.62 16.54
CA LEU A 130 -1.95 -3.62 17.54
C LEU A 130 -3.34 -3.08 17.22
N SER A 131 -4.25 -3.23 18.19
CA SER A 131 -5.59 -2.63 18.13
C SER A 131 -5.66 -1.48 19.11
N VAL A 132 -6.30 -0.38 18.70
CA VAL A 132 -6.55 0.77 19.55
C VAL A 132 -7.99 1.26 19.41
N HIS A 133 -8.58 1.70 20.52
CA HIS A 133 -9.87 2.37 20.56
C HIS A 133 -9.66 3.80 21.08
N VAL A 134 -10.21 4.77 20.35
CA VAL A 134 -10.12 6.21 20.63
C VAL A 134 -11.50 6.71 21.03
N TYR A 135 -11.60 7.37 22.18
CA TYR A 135 -12.84 7.91 22.74
C TYR A 135 -12.66 9.41 23.01
N ARG A 136 -13.69 10.20 22.68
CA ARG A 136 -13.80 11.60 23.12
C ARG A 136 -13.57 11.76 24.63
N SER A 137 -12.98 12.89 25.01
CA SER A 137 -12.82 13.26 26.41
C SER A 137 -14.16 13.75 26.98
N GLU A 138 -14.59 13.23 28.13
CA GLU A 138 -15.86 13.63 28.76
C GLU A 138 -15.81 15.02 29.43
N HIS A 139 -14.64 15.69 29.45
CA HIS A 139 -14.37 16.89 30.27
C HIS A 139 -13.66 18.05 29.52
N GLY A 140 -13.72 18.11 28.18
CA GLY A 140 -13.10 19.18 27.39
C GLY A 140 -13.99 20.43 27.22
N ASN A 141 -13.57 21.58 27.75
CA ASN A 141 -14.23 22.87 27.52
C ASN A 141 -13.87 23.40 26.11
N LEU A 142 -14.87 23.72 25.30
CA LEU A 142 -14.72 24.11 23.88
C LEU A 142 -14.29 25.58 23.66
N GLN A 143 -13.31 26.06 24.42
CA GLN A 143 -12.79 27.43 24.31
C GLN A 143 -11.28 27.46 24.54
N GLU A 144 -10.49 27.20 23.50
CA GLU A 144 -9.26 27.95 23.13
C GLU A 144 -8.67 27.43 21.80
N GLU A 145 -7.90 28.28 21.12
CA GLU A 145 -7.47 28.10 19.74
C GLU A 145 -6.36 27.02 19.58
N TYR A 146 -6.31 26.38 18.41
CA TYR A 146 -5.29 25.42 17.95
C TYR A 146 -5.01 24.14 18.79
N ASN A 147 -5.61 23.95 19.97
CA ASN A 147 -5.51 22.72 20.77
C ASN A 147 -6.89 22.15 21.19
N ALA A 148 -7.90 22.30 20.33
CA ALA A 148 -9.30 22.03 20.66
C ALA A 148 -9.71 20.56 20.88
N TYR A 149 -8.79 19.60 20.74
CA TYR A 149 -9.00 18.18 21.07
C TYR A 149 -8.27 17.84 22.39
N GLY A 150 -8.93 18.11 23.51
CA GLY A 150 -8.43 17.76 24.85
C GLY A 150 -8.24 16.25 25.03
N ASP A 151 -7.43 15.84 26.02
CA ASP A 151 -6.95 14.47 26.26
C ASP A 151 -7.94 13.37 25.84
N LEU A 152 -7.72 12.83 24.63
CA LEU A 152 -8.45 11.67 24.13
C LEU A 152 -8.14 10.47 25.01
N ARG A 153 -9.18 9.73 25.37
CA ARG A 153 -8.97 8.43 26.03
C ARG A 153 -8.59 7.41 24.97
N VAL A 154 -7.55 6.65 25.25
CA VAL A 154 -6.98 5.66 24.32
C VAL A 154 -6.87 4.32 25.05
N ASP A 155 -7.39 3.26 24.44
CA ASP A 155 -7.31 1.89 24.98
C ASP A 155 -6.64 0.95 23.97
N PHE A 156 -5.50 0.37 24.35
CA PHE A 156 -4.74 -0.59 23.55
C PHE A 156 -5.15 -2.03 23.90
N SER A 157 -6.38 -2.39 23.55
CA SER A 157 -6.90 -3.75 23.76
C SER A 157 -7.75 -4.20 22.57
N PRO A 158 -7.49 -5.39 21.99
CA PRO A 158 -8.34 -5.94 20.92
C PRO A 158 -9.75 -6.33 21.41
N ASN A 159 -9.95 -6.36 22.73
CA ASN A 159 -11.22 -6.64 23.39
C ASN A 159 -11.81 -5.40 24.07
N ALA A 160 -11.29 -4.19 23.81
CA ALA A 160 -11.86 -2.96 24.34
C ALA A 160 -13.31 -2.79 23.88
N SER A 161 -14.14 -2.15 24.72
CA SER A 161 -15.53 -1.92 24.37
C SER A 161 -15.62 -0.97 23.18
N LYS A 162 -16.33 -1.36 22.12
CA LYS A 162 -16.68 -0.45 21.02
C LYS A 162 -17.74 0.58 21.44
N HIS A 163 -18.37 0.39 22.60
CA HIS A 163 -19.34 1.33 23.16
C HIS A 163 -18.65 2.66 23.49
N ASN A 164 -19.18 3.76 22.93
CA ASN A 164 -18.66 5.14 23.04
C ASN A 164 -17.28 5.40 22.40
N ALA A 165 -16.67 4.44 21.69
CA ALA A 165 -15.47 4.71 20.90
C ALA A 165 -15.86 5.46 19.62
N ASP A 166 -15.21 6.59 19.33
CA ASP A 166 -15.46 7.38 18.11
C ASP A 166 -14.73 6.76 16.91
N ALA A 167 -13.57 6.15 17.14
CA ALA A 167 -12.88 5.28 16.19
C ALA A 167 -12.18 4.11 16.88
N TRP A 168 -12.00 3.02 16.16
CA TRP A 168 -11.09 1.93 16.53
C TRP A 168 -10.32 1.46 15.30
N ALA A 169 -9.03 1.23 15.46
CA ALA A 169 -8.15 0.78 14.40
C ALA A 169 -7.43 -0.52 14.79
N THR A 170 -7.01 -1.29 13.80
CA THR A 170 -6.14 -2.45 13.97
C THR A 170 -5.09 -2.43 12.87
N PHE A 171 -3.82 -2.43 13.28
CA PHE A 171 -2.67 -2.45 12.39
C PHE A 171 -1.95 -3.78 12.50
N ASN A 172 -1.68 -4.40 11.36
CA ASN A 172 -0.94 -5.64 11.18
C ASN A 172 0.34 -5.32 10.40
N ASP A 173 1.47 -5.19 11.10
CA ASP A 173 2.80 -5.00 10.51
C ASP A 173 3.33 -6.32 9.92
N SER A 174 2.82 -6.69 8.74
CA SER A 174 3.18 -7.90 7.99
C SER A 174 4.06 -7.63 6.76
N LEU A 175 4.65 -6.42 6.65
CA LEU A 175 5.48 -5.99 5.50
C LEU A 175 6.60 -6.99 5.16
N HIS A 176 7.31 -7.52 6.16
CA HIS A 176 8.40 -8.47 5.94
C HIS A 176 7.93 -9.90 5.64
N ASP A 177 6.68 -10.26 5.99
CA ASP A 177 6.15 -11.60 5.79
C ASP A 177 5.53 -11.76 4.39
N MET A 178 4.83 -10.72 3.92
CA MET A 178 3.98 -10.73 2.72
C MET A 178 4.04 -9.46 1.84
N GLY A 179 5.00 -8.55 2.08
CA GLY A 179 5.19 -7.34 1.27
C GLY A 179 4.18 -6.22 1.51
N TRP A 180 3.17 -6.45 2.36
CA TRP A 180 2.17 -5.48 2.77
C TRP A 180 1.98 -5.53 4.29
N SER A 181 1.98 -4.37 4.95
CA SER A 181 1.23 -4.23 6.20
C SER A 181 -0.25 -4.04 5.89
N GLN A 182 -1.13 -4.26 6.87
CA GLN A 182 -2.58 -4.05 6.71
C GLN A 182 -3.12 -3.18 7.85
N LEU A 183 -4.04 -2.28 7.53
CA LEU A 183 -4.67 -1.37 8.48
C LEU A 183 -6.19 -1.37 8.27
N TRP A 184 -6.95 -1.68 9.32
CA TRP A 184 -8.39 -1.48 9.35
C TRP A 184 -8.72 -0.33 10.29
N VAL A 185 -9.37 0.72 9.80
CA VAL A 185 -9.89 1.84 10.60
C VAL A 185 -11.41 1.85 10.49
N LYS A 186 -12.11 1.70 11.60
CA LYS A 186 -13.58 1.68 11.62
C LYS A 186 -14.08 2.68 12.65
N THR A 187 -15.14 3.40 12.30
CA THR A 187 -15.64 4.52 13.10
C THR A 187 -17.06 4.31 13.62
N ALA A 188 -17.41 5.10 14.65
CA ALA A 188 -18.79 5.25 15.08
C ALA A 188 -19.71 5.69 13.93
N SER A 189 -20.98 5.30 14.03
CA SER A 189 -22.06 5.93 13.26
C SER A 189 -22.61 7.10 14.07
N LEU A 190 -23.16 8.11 13.40
CA LEU A 190 -23.99 9.11 14.07
C LEU A 190 -25.21 8.42 14.69
N SER A 191 -25.56 8.78 15.93
CA SER A 191 -26.87 8.42 16.48
C SER A 191 -28.01 9.12 15.74
N PRO A 192 -29.27 8.64 15.83
CA PRO A 192 -30.41 9.32 15.21
C PRO A 192 -30.58 10.77 15.68
N GLU A 193 -30.22 11.07 16.94
CA GLU A 193 -30.26 12.42 17.51
C GLU A 193 -29.14 13.30 16.92
N GLU A 194 -27.90 12.80 16.86
CA GLU A 194 -26.78 13.51 16.21
C GLU A 194 -27.05 13.74 14.71
N HIS A 195 -27.72 12.81 14.02
CA HIS A 195 -28.01 12.91 12.59
C HIS A 195 -29.15 13.87 12.24
N ALA A 196 -30.14 14.03 13.14
CA ALA A 196 -31.30 14.89 12.90
C ALA A 196 -30.96 16.39 12.90
N ASP A 197 -29.92 16.80 13.62
CA ASP A 197 -29.38 18.16 13.60
C ASP A 197 -28.16 18.22 12.66
N LYS A 198 -28.25 19.00 11.58
CA LYS A 198 -27.16 19.11 10.60
C LYS A 198 -25.85 19.65 11.16
N GLN A 199 -25.90 20.60 12.09
CA GLN A 199 -24.70 21.20 12.69
C GLN A 199 -24.03 20.22 13.65
N LEU A 200 -24.84 19.50 14.44
CA LEU A 200 -24.35 18.43 15.31
C LEU A 200 -23.78 17.27 14.50
N ALA A 201 -24.50 16.78 13.48
CA ALA A 201 -24.07 15.70 12.59
C ALA A 201 -22.69 15.97 12.00
N ARG A 202 -22.49 17.20 11.51
CA ARG A 202 -21.22 17.65 10.97
C ARG A 202 -20.11 17.65 12.00
N LYS A 203 -20.29 18.35 13.13
CA LYS A 203 -19.28 18.42 14.19
C LYS A 203 -18.89 17.02 14.67
N ARG A 204 -19.86 16.11 14.76
CA ARG A 204 -19.63 14.72 15.15
C ARG A 204 -18.91 13.91 14.08
N ARG A 205 -19.11 14.18 12.78
CA ARG A 205 -18.23 13.64 11.72
C ARG A 205 -16.80 14.14 11.88
N GLU A 206 -16.60 15.43 12.11
CA GLU A 206 -15.28 16.04 12.32
C GLU A 206 -14.54 15.41 13.52
N ASP A 207 -15.20 15.25 14.68
CA ASP A 207 -14.66 14.54 15.84
C ASP A 207 -14.29 13.07 15.52
N ILE A 208 -15.17 12.37 14.79
CA ILE A 208 -15.00 10.95 14.43
C ILE A 208 -13.82 10.76 13.47
N MET A 209 -13.69 11.64 12.46
CA MET A 209 -12.60 11.58 11.48
C MET A 209 -11.26 11.93 12.11
N TYR A 210 -11.23 12.91 13.02
CA TYR A 210 -10.06 13.18 13.87
C TYR A 210 -9.65 11.94 14.68
N ALA A 211 -10.60 11.28 15.35
CA ALA A 211 -10.31 10.03 16.08
C ALA A 211 -9.80 8.90 15.16
N ALA A 212 -10.29 8.82 13.92
CA ALA A 212 -9.87 7.84 12.93
C ALA A 212 -8.41 8.03 12.50
N GLY A 213 -8.03 9.26 12.14
CA GLY A 213 -6.65 9.61 11.82
C GLY A 213 -5.72 9.44 13.01
N TYR A 214 -6.15 9.85 14.20
CA TYR A 214 -5.39 9.68 15.44
C TYR A 214 -5.08 8.21 15.73
N ALA A 215 -6.05 7.32 15.53
CA ALA A 215 -5.83 5.88 15.68
C ALA A 215 -4.80 5.35 14.68
N GLU A 216 -4.83 5.79 13.42
CA GLU A 216 -3.84 5.43 12.40
C GLU A 216 -2.43 5.94 12.74
N GLY A 217 -2.29 7.23 13.01
CA GLY A 217 -0.98 7.85 13.28
C GLY A 217 -0.31 7.24 14.50
N LEU A 218 -1.09 6.95 15.54
CA LEU A 218 -0.63 6.29 16.76
C LEU A 218 -0.16 4.85 16.51
N LEU A 219 -0.89 4.06 15.69
CA LEU A 219 -0.54 2.68 15.39
C LEU A 219 0.62 2.55 14.39
N THR A 220 0.70 3.45 13.41
CA THR A 220 1.63 3.34 12.27
C THR A 220 2.89 4.19 12.41
N HIS A 221 3.03 5.00 13.48
CA HIS A 221 4.11 5.97 13.69
C HIS A 221 5.51 5.48 13.28
N HIS A 222 5.88 4.25 13.62
CA HIS A 222 7.20 3.71 13.28
C HIS A 222 7.40 3.56 11.76
N ARG A 223 6.37 3.09 11.03
CA ARG A 223 6.41 3.02 9.56
C ARG A 223 6.30 4.41 8.93
N ILE A 224 5.66 5.38 9.60
CA ILE A 224 5.67 6.79 9.18
C ILE A 224 7.10 7.36 9.28
N ASP A 225 7.81 7.13 10.40
CA ASP A 225 9.21 7.58 10.56
C ASP A 225 10.12 7.04 9.43
N GLU A 226 9.97 5.75 9.09
CA GLU A 226 10.74 5.08 8.04
C GLU A 226 10.38 5.56 6.62
N HIS A 227 9.08 5.71 6.31
CA HIS A 227 8.63 6.15 4.99
C HIS A 227 8.88 7.63 4.74
N HIS A 228 8.70 8.49 5.76
CA HIS A 228 9.10 9.90 5.72
C HIS A 228 10.59 10.06 5.40
N HIS A 229 11.45 9.24 6.05
CA HIS A 229 12.88 9.23 5.75
C HIS A 229 13.17 8.83 4.29
N ASN A 230 12.42 7.87 3.73
CA ASN A 230 12.59 7.48 2.34
C ASN A 230 12.14 8.61 1.38
N VAL A 231 10.92 9.11 1.53
CA VAL A 231 10.36 10.18 0.67
C VAL A 231 11.24 11.43 0.65
N ILE A 232 11.63 11.95 1.82
CA ILE A 232 12.45 13.18 1.89
C ILE A 232 13.82 12.98 1.23
N ASN A 233 14.49 11.85 1.43
CA ASN A 233 15.80 11.59 0.81
C ASN A 233 15.70 11.11 -0.65
N THR A 234 14.49 10.86 -1.18
CA THR A 234 14.26 10.63 -2.62
C THR A 234 14.13 11.96 -3.36
N PHE A 235 13.33 12.91 -2.83
CA PHE A 235 13.10 14.21 -3.48
C PHE A 235 14.18 15.26 -3.16
N PHE A 236 14.89 15.13 -2.03
CA PHE A 236 15.91 16.08 -1.57
C PHE A 236 17.21 15.36 -1.12
N PRO A 237 17.86 14.60 -2.02
CA PRO A 237 18.91 13.62 -1.66
C PRO A 237 20.23 14.25 -1.17
N ASP A 238 20.60 15.44 -1.65
CA ASP A 238 21.86 16.09 -1.26
C ASP A 238 21.74 16.80 0.09
N GLY A 239 20.51 17.17 0.48
CA GLY A 239 20.23 18.06 1.61
C GLY A 239 20.94 19.41 1.49
N ASN A 240 21.25 19.85 0.27
CA ASN A 240 22.12 20.99 -0.03
C ASN A 240 21.41 22.35 0.23
N ALA A 241 21.97 23.47 -0.23
CA ALA A 241 21.35 24.78 -0.02
C ALA A 241 20.05 24.97 -0.81
N ASP A 242 19.98 24.45 -2.03
CA ASP A 242 18.83 24.50 -2.92
C ASP A 242 17.70 23.56 -2.42
N ASP A 243 18.02 22.31 -2.10
CA ASP A 243 17.06 21.35 -1.49
C ASP A 243 16.32 21.97 -0.29
N ARG A 244 17.09 22.58 0.62
CA ARG A 244 16.53 23.22 1.82
C ARG A 244 15.68 24.46 1.50
N GLN A 245 15.97 25.17 0.41
CA GLN A 245 15.17 26.29 -0.06
C GLN A 245 13.87 25.79 -0.72
N THR A 246 13.95 24.79 -1.61
CA THR A 246 12.81 24.18 -2.29
C THR A 246 11.82 23.58 -1.28
N LEU A 247 12.33 22.85 -0.29
CA LEU A 247 11.51 22.32 0.80
C LEU A 247 10.87 23.43 1.66
N ALA A 248 11.53 24.58 1.87
CA ALA A 248 10.97 25.71 2.60
C ALA A 248 9.84 26.40 1.81
N GLU A 249 9.99 26.53 0.49
CA GLU A 249 8.99 27.13 -0.39
C GLU A 249 7.76 26.23 -0.60
N LEU A 250 7.96 24.90 -0.73
CA LEU A 250 6.88 23.92 -0.70
C LEU A 250 6.08 24.01 0.60
N ARG A 251 6.75 24.03 1.77
CA ARG A 251 6.10 24.20 3.08
C ARG A 251 5.28 25.50 3.15
N GLU A 252 5.76 26.59 2.55
CA GLU A 252 5.04 27.87 2.47
C GLU A 252 3.86 27.82 1.47
N PHE A 253 3.96 27.07 0.37
CA PHE A 253 2.85 26.78 -0.54
C PHE A 253 1.76 25.99 0.20
N PHE A 254 2.14 24.89 0.89
CA PHE A 254 1.21 24.05 1.66
C PHE A 254 0.53 24.82 2.79
N ARG A 255 1.26 25.72 3.47
CA ARG A 255 0.70 26.59 4.51
C ARG A 255 -0.39 27.51 3.94
N LYS A 256 -0.13 28.17 2.80
CA LYS A 256 -1.13 29.00 2.10
C LYS A 256 -2.34 28.19 1.62
N ASN A 257 -2.09 26.96 1.17
CA ASN A 257 -3.12 26.04 0.70
C ASN A 257 -4.06 25.58 1.85
N LEU A 258 -3.50 25.17 2.99
CA LEU A 258 -4.26 24.89 4.22
C LEU A 258 -5.04 26.12 4.67
N ASP A 259 -4.41 27.30 4.75
CA ASP A 259 -5.07 28.54 5.16
C ASP A 259 -6.29 28.84 4.28
N TRP A 260 -6.18 28.65 2.96
CA TRP A 260 -7.29 28.83 2.02
C TRP A 260 -8.37 27.78 2.18
N MET A 261 -8.03 26.49 2.31
CA MET A 261 -9.04 25.44 2.53
C MET A 261 -9.81 25.67 3.84
N HIS A 262 -9.14 26.07 4.92
CA HIS A 262 -9.83 26.44 6.17
C HIS A 262 -10.75 27.67 6.00
N GLN A 263 -10.36 28.67 5.20
CA GLN A 263 -11.23 29.82 4.87
C GLN A 263 -12.45 29.40 4.04
N GLN A 264 -12.27 28.51 3.06
CA GLN A 264 -13.38 27.97 2.27
C GLN A 264 -14.33 27.16 3.15
N ILE A 265 -13.81 26.29 4.01
CA ILE A 265 -14.62 25.55 5.00
C ILE A 265 -15.42 26.57 5.83
N ALA A 266 -14.77 27.47 6.57
CA ALA A 266 -15.46 28.45 7.42
C ALA A 266 -16.52 29.30 6.67
N HIS A 267 -16.31 29.59 5.38
CA HIS A 267 -17.31 30.25 4.53
C HIS A 267 -18.55 29.38 4.30
N HIS A 268 -18.39 28.10 3.96
CA HIS A 268 -19.49 27.16 3.72
C HIS A 268 -20.20 26.74 5.01
N ASP A 269 -19.51 26.78 6.15
CA ASP A 269 -20.08 26.56 7.49
C ASP A 269 -21.09 27.66 7.86
N ALA A 270 -20.72 28.91 7.58
CA ALA A 270 -21.60 30.07 7.73
C ALA A 270 -22.72 30.11 6.68
N ASN A 271 -22.54 29.45 5.54
CA ASN A 271 -23.46 29.44 4.40
C ASN A 271 -23.82 28.02 3.93
N PRO A 272 -24.48 27.18 4.78
CA PRO A 272 -24.75 25.76 4.50
C PRO A 272 -25.87 25.53 3.46
N HIS A 273 -26.20 26.56 2.69
CA HIS A 273 -27.20 26.59 1.62
C HIS A 273 -26.55 26.73 0.23
N LEU A 274 -25.22 26.86 0.17
CA LEU A 274 -24.46 26.85 -1.07
C LEU A 274 -24.45 25.44 -1.68
N ALA A 275 -24.38 25.36 -3.00
CA ALA A 275 -24.53 24.10 -3.73
C ALA A 275 -23.37 23.11 -3.47
N ASP A 276 -22.21 23.63 -3.05
CA ASP A 276 -20.96 22.94 -2.77
C ASP A 276 -20.65 22.83 -1.26
N SER A 277 -21.58 23.21 -0.36
CA SER A 277 -21.38 23.04 1.10
C SER A 277 -21.08 21.59 1.50
N GLU A 278 -21.66 20.60 0.81
CA GLU A 278 -21.43 19.17 1.07
C GLU A 278 -20.04 18.69 0.62
N TYR A 279 -19.50 19.30 -0.45
CA TYR A 279 -18.11 19.09 -0.87
C TYR A 279 -17.15 19.64 0.19
N TRP A 280 -17.36 20.88 0.64
CA TRP A 280 -16.50 21.49 1.67
C TRP A 280 -16.62 20.83 3.05
N GLU A 281 -17.77 20.22 3.38
CA GLU A 281 -17.90 19.36 4.56
C GLU A 281 -17.09 18.06 4.42
N THR A 282 -17.00 17.50 3.21
CA THR A 282 -16.14 16.34 2.91
C THR A 282 -14.65 16.73 3.02
N VAL A 283 -14.26 17.90 2.50
CA VAL A 283 -12.89 18.44 2.67
C VAL A 283 -12.57 18.68 4.15
N SER A 284 -13.49 19.26 4.94
CA SER A 284 -13.33 19.40 6.40
C SER A 284 -13.08 18.04 7.06
N SER A 285 -13.87 17.02 6.70
CA SER A 285 -13.75 15.66 7.24
C SER A 285 -12.38 15.03 6.95
N ILE A 286 -11.82 15.23 5.74
CA ILE A 286 -10.48 14.78 5.35
C ILE A 286 -9.39 15.54 6.13
N LEU A 287 -9.49 16.88 6.22
CA LEU A 287 -8.54 17.68 7.00
C LEU A 287 -8.58 17.33 8.50
N LYS A 288 -9.74 16.98 9.06
CA LYS A 288 -9.82 16.47 10.44
C LYS A 288 -9.16 15.11 10.61
N GLN A 289 -9.29 14.20 9.65
CA GLN A 289 -8.51 12.96 9.65
C GLN A 289 -7.00 13.25 9.59
N PHE A 290 -6.57 14.25 8.83
CA PHE A 290 -5.17 14.68 8.77
C PHE A 290 -4.67 15.29 10.09
N GLU A 291 -5.41 16.24 10.68
CA GLU A 291 -5.10 16.78 12.02
C GLU A 291 -4.99 15.67 13.07
N GLY A 292 -5.88 14.67 13.00
CA GLY A 292 -5.85 13.48 13.86
C GLY A 292 -4.59 12.65 13.65
N LEU A 293 -4.25 12.33 12.39
CA LEU A 293 -3.05 11.59 12.01
C LEU A 293 -1.79 12.23 12.58
N VAL A 294 -1.62 13.54 12.39
CA VAL A 294 -0.49 14.31 12.92
C VAL A 294 -0.40 14.18 14.44
N ALA A 295 -1.51 14.38 15.16
CA ALA A 295 -1.53 14.31 16.62
C ALA A 295 -1.28 12.89 17.17
N GLY A 296 -1.82 11.86 16.52
CA GLY A 296 -1.55 10.46 16.85
C GLY A 296 -0.09 10.07 16.62
N TYR A 297 0.47 10.51 15.49
CA TYR A 297 1.89 10.34 15.16
C TYR A 297 2.81 11.03 16.17
N HIS A 298 2.61 12.32 16.46
CA HIS A 298 3.44 13.08 17.41
C HIS A 298 3.38 12.54 18.84
N ARG A 299 2.28 11.89 19.23
CA ARG A 299 2.18 11.22 20.53
C ARG A 299 3.00 9.94 20.64
N ALA A 300 3.20 9.20 19.53
CA ALA A 300 3.80 7.88 19.55
C ALA A 300 5.21 7.81 18.95
N SER A 301 5.54 8.68 18.00
CA SER A 301 6.87 8.73 17.38
C SER A 301 7.96 8.99 18.40
N LYS A 302 9.14 8.40 18.12
CA LYS A 302 10.37 8.56 18.91
C LYS A 302 11.49 9.17 18.07
N ALA A 303 11.19 9.62 16.86
CA ALA A 303 12.11 10.35 16.01
C ALA A 303 12.49 11.70 16.65
N ALA A 304 13.71 12.16 16.37
CA ALA A 304 14.30 13.35 16.97
C ALA A 304 15.06 14.17 15.91
N PRO A 305 14.44 15.21 15.31
CA PRO A 305 13.04 15.61 15.46
C PRO A 305 12.06 14.61 14.79
N PRO A 306 10.78 14.57 15.20
CA PRO A 306 9.73 13.93 14.42
C PRO A 306 9.38 14.77 13.18
N ALA A 307 8.74 14.15 12.18
CA ALA A 307 8.24 14.84 11.00
C ALA A 307 7.25 15.97 11.40
N SER A 308 7.34 17.14 10.78
CA SER A 308 6.39 18.23 11.07
C SER A 308 5.03 17.96 10.41
N SER A 309 3.99 18.71 10.80
CA SER A 309 2.68 18.64 10.14
C SER A 309 2.78 18.95 8.64
N LEU A 310 3.64 19.87 8.23
CA LEU A 310 3.84 20.19 6.81
C LEU A 310 4.64 19.10 6.06
N ASP A 311 5.48 18.32 6.75
CA ASP A 311 6.17 17.17 6.14
C ASP A 311 5.22 15.97 5.98
N LEU A 312 4.32 15.77 6.93
CA LEU A 312 3.23 14.79 6.80
C LEU A 312 2.20 15.21 5.73
N LEU A 313 2.03 16.51 5.49
CA LEU A 313 1.21 17.02 4.38
C LEU A 313 1.92 16.87 3.04
N LEU A 314 3.24 17.13 2.98
CA LEU A 314 4.08 16.84 1.82
C LEU A 314 3.94 15.37 1.39
N MET A 315 4.00 14.44 2.34
CA MET A 315 3.72 13.01 2.11
C MET A 315 2.29 12.76 1.59
N ASN A 316 1.30 13.55 2.01
CA ASN A 316 -0.07 13.43 1.51
C ASN A 316 -0.32 14.15 0.17
N TYR A 317 0.70 14.80 -0.41
CA TYR A 317 0.72 15.42 -1.74
C TYR A 317 1.87 14.85 -2.61
N ASP A 318 2.34 13.64 -2.31
CA ASP A 318 3.53 13.01 -2.92
C ASP A 318 3.46 12.98 -4.46
N GLY A 319 2.28 12.62 -5.00
CA GLY A 319 2.02 12.64 -6.44
C GLY A 319 2.04 14.05 -7.04
N ASP A 320 1.57 15.07 -6.32
CA ASP A 320 1.59 16.46 -6.77
C ASP A 320 3.00 17.09 -6.71
N LEU A 321 3.97 16.52 -5.98
CA LEU A 321 5.34 17.07 -5.88
C LEU A 321 6.05 17.16 -7.24
N GLN A 322 5.73 16.25 -8.16
CA GLN A 322 6.27 16.22 -9.52
C GLN A 322 5.97 17.52 -10.30
N ASP A 323 4.85 18.17 -9.97
CA ASP A 323 4.39 19.43 -10.57
C ASP A 323 4.65 20.64 -9.66
N LEU A 324 4.53 20.48 -8.34
CA LEU A 324 4.72 21.56 -7.37
C LEU A 324 6.17 21.99 -7.18
N ILE A 325 7.16 21.10 -7.33
CA ILE A 325 8.58 21.49 -7.25
C ILE A 325 8.96 22.46 -8.39
N PRO A 326 8.67 22.15 -9.68
CA PRO A 326 8.83 23.11 -10.77
C PRO A 326 8.13 24.46 -10.54
N VAL A 327 6.93 24.46 -9.94
CA VAL A 327 6.17 25.69 -9.64
C VAL A 327 6.90 26.58 -8.65
N VAL A 328 7.38 26.03 -7.52
CA VAL A 328 8.08 26.85 -6.50
C VAL A 328 9.45 27.33 -6.98
N GLN A 329 10.18 26.49 -7.72
CA GLN A 329 11.48 26.87 -8.30
C GLN A 329 11.32 28.01 -9.31
N ARG A 330 10.35 27.93 -10.23
CA ARG A 330 10.09 29.01 -11.21
C ARG A 330 9.66 30.32 -10.56
N ALA A 331 8.92 30.25 -9.45
CA ALA A 331 8.50 31.45 -8.71
C ALA A 331 9.67 32.26 -8.13
N ARG A 332 10.89 31.71 -8.07
CA ARG A 332 12.11 32.43 -7.67
C ARG A 332 12.60 33.45 -8.70
N GLY A 333 12.16 33.34 -9.95
CA GLY A 333 12.67 34.16 -11.05
C GLY A 333 14.08 33.77 -11.50
N GLU A 334 14.47 32.51 -11.33
CA GLU A 334 15.60 31.95 -12.06
C GLU A 334 15.24 31.95 -13.55
N GLU A 335 15.87 32.84 -14.32
CA GLU A 335 15.93 32.72 -15.77
C GLU A 335 16.65 31.41 -16.04
N VAL A 336 15.86 30.40 -16.37
CA VAL A 336 16.38 29.12 -16.78
C VAL A 336 16.98 29.36 -18.15
N ASP A 337 18.30 29.19 -18.27
CA ASP A 337 18.95 28.92 -19.56
C ASP A 337 18.16 27.82 -20.30
N ASP A 338 18.32 27.66 -21.62
CA ASP A 338 17.55 26.73 -22.51
C ASP A 338 17.40 25.25 -22.05
N VAL A 339 18.02 24.91 -20.92
CA VAL A 339 17.93 23.72 -20.07
C VAL A 339 16.83 23.92 -18.99
N ASP A 340 15.55 23.96 -19.39
CA ASP A 340 14.31 24.02 -18.55
C ASP A 340 14.47 23.24 -17.21
N PRO A 341 13.99 23.66 -16.01
CA PRO A 341 14.30 22.96 -14.75
C PRO A 341 13.75 21.53 -14.71
N ILE A 342 12.78 21.28 -15.60
CA ILE A 342 12.25 19.98 -16.01
C ILE A 342 13.34 19.01 -16.52
N THR A 343 14.54 19.48 -16.88
CA THR A 343 15.64 18.71 -17.49
C THR A 343 16.67 18.12 -16.52
N GLN A 344 16.59 18.36 -15.20
CA GLN A 344 17.29 17.44 -14.28
C GLN A 344 16.73 16.04 -14.55
N GLU A 345 17.60 15.05 -14.74
CA GLU A 345 17.21 13.70 -15.19
C GLU A 345 16.10 13.09 -14.31
N PHE A 346 16.10 13.41 -13.01
CA PHE A 346 15.07 13.02 -12.06
C PHE A 346 13.68 13.62 -12.34
N TYR A 347 13.55 14.88 -12.76
CA TYR A 347 12.24 15.47 -13.11
C TYR A 347 11.75 15.02 -14.49
N VAL A 348 12.65 14.82 -15.46
CA VAL A 348 12.31 14.13 -16.73
C VAL A 348 11.79 12.73 -16.42
N PHE A 349 12.45 12.01 -15.51
CA PHE A 349 12.06 10.68 -15.07
C PHE A 349 10.68 10.67 -14.37
N LEU A 350 10.44 11.54 -13.39
CA LEU A 350 9.16 11.62 -12.67
C LEU A 350 7.99 11.84 -13.65
N LYS A 351 8.11 12.79 -14.58
CA LYS A 351 7.08 13.04 -15.61
C LYS A 351 6.85 11.87 -16.58
N ASN A 352 7.79 10.94 -16.65
CA ASN A 352 7.73 9.72 -17.44
C ASN A 352 7.46 8.45 -16.60
N LEU A 353 7.22 8.55 -15.29
CA LEU A 353 6.68 7.45 -14.48
C LEU A 353 5.25 7.15 -14.94
N LYS A 354 5.18 6.24 -15.92
CA LYS A 354 3.98 5.91 -16.70
C LYS A 354 3.38 4.61 -16.21
N CYS A 355 2.75 4.71 -15.07
CA CYS A 355 1.88 3.68 -14.56
C CYS A 355 0.68 3.41 -15.54
N SER A 356 0.39 2.17 -15.97
CA SER A 356 -0.63 1.85 -17.03
C SER A 356 -1.76 0.82 -16.74
N ALA A 357 -3.05 1.06 -16.96
CA ALA A 357 -4.15 0.22 -16.43
C ALA A 357 -4.64 -0.93 -17.33
N LEU A 358 -5.34 -1.94 -16.77
CA LEU A 358 -6.17 -2.87 -17.57
C LEU A 358 -7.53 -3.19 -16.94
N ILE A 359 -8.60 -3.00 -17.73
CA ILE A 359 -9.96 -3.46 -17.44
C ILE A 359 -10.38 -4.44 -18.55
N ARG A 360 -10.81 -5.65 -18.19
CA ARG A 360 -11.10 -6.75 -19.12
C ARG A 360 -12.41 -7.46 -18.78
N ILE A 361 -13.38 -7.34 -19.68
CA ILE A 361 -14.57 -8.20 -19.73
C ILE A 361 -14.15 -9.57 -20.30
N LEU A 362 -14.56 -10.68 -19.67
CA LEU A 362 -14.26 -12.02 -20.16
C LEU A 362 -15.03 -12.34 -21.47
N PRO A 363 -14.51 -13.22 -22.35
CA PRO A 363 -15.09 -13.47 -23.68
C PRO A 363 -16.53 -14.00 -23.71
N ASP A 364 -17.00 -14.59 -22.60
CA ASP A 364 -18.34 -15.12 -22.38
C ASP A 364 -19.24 -14.18 -21.55
N PHE A 365 -18.74 -12.99 -21.21
CA PHE A 365 -19.38 -12.01 -20.32
C PHE A 365 -19.67 -12.56 -18.90
N SER A 366 -19.00 -13.62 -18.45
CA SER A 366 -19.24 -14.19 -17.11
C SER A 366 -18.70 -13.31 -15.98
N ASP A 367 -17.68 -12.50 -16.24
CA ASP A 367 -16.99 -11.68 -15.25
C ASP A 367 -16.36 -10.42 -15.88
N LEU A 368 -16.05 -9.46 -15.01
CA LEU A 368 -15.26 -8.26 -15.28
C LEU A 368 -14.03 -8.31 -14.36
N VAL A 369 -12.84 -8.37 -14.94
CA VAL A 369 -11.57 -8.40 -14.22
C VAL A 369 -10.80 -7.11 -14.48
N TRP A 370 -10.19 -6.52 -13.47
CA TRP A 370 -9.34 -5.34 -13.64
C TRP A 370 -8.13 -5.36 -12.71
N GLY A 371 -7.06 -4.69 -13.15
CA GLY A 371 -5.79 -4.67 -12.43
C GLY A 371 -4.96 -3.41 -12.68
N HIS A 372 -4.00 -3.22 -11.77
CA HIS A 372 -3.18 -2.03 -11.58
C HIS A 372 -1.81 -2.44 -11.02
N SER A 373 -0.69 -1.85 -11.40
CA SER A 373 0.65 -2.26 -10.88
C SER A 373 1.62 -1.07 -10.83
N THR A 374 1.49 -0.24 -9.79
CA THR A 374 2.04 1.14 -9.69
C THR A 374 3.50 1.25 -10.10
N TRP A 375 3.88 2.31 -10.82
CA TRP A 375 5.29 2.65 -11.03
C TRP A 375 5.72 3.74 -10.06
N ASP A 376 6.81 3.50 -9.36
CA ASP A 376 7.40 4.48 -8.47
C ASP A 376 8.89 4.16 -8.27
N THR A 377 9.56 4.97 -7.48
CA THR A 377 10.86 4.67 -6.92
C THR A 377 10.79 3.48 -5.97
N TYR A 378 11.84 2.66 -5.91
CA TYR A 378 11.90 1.54 -4.97
C TYR A 378 11.99 2.01 -3.51
N ALA A 379 12.29 3.29 -3.26
CA ALA A 379 12.22 3.93 -1.96
C ALA A 379 10.79 3.94 -1.36
N SER A 380 9.75 3.92 -2.21
CA SER A 380 8.34 3.94 -1.82
C SER A 380 7.75 2.58 -1.41
N MET A 381 8.56 1.51 -1.37
CA MET A 381 8.09 0.14 -1.09
C MET A 381 7.72 -0.16 0.38
N ASN A 382 7.56 0.86 1.23
CA ASN A 382 6.90 0.73 2.53
C ASN A 382 5.38 0.72 2.36
N ARG A 383 4.79 -0.46 2.12
CA ARG A 383 3.37 -0.56 1.72
C ARG A 383 2.41 -0.90 2.87
N ILE A 384 1.26 -0.21 2.91
CA ILE A 384 0.12 -0.52 3.81
C ILE A 384 -1.15 -0.65 2.97
N TYR A 385 -1.81 -1.81 3.01
CA TYR A 385 -3.16 -1.95 2.49
C TYR A 385 -4.17 -1.47 3.54
N LYS A 386 -5.05 -0.52 3.20
CA LYS A 386 -5.92 0.19 4.13
C LYS A 386 -7.39 -0.08 3.86
N HIS A 387 -8.14 -0.28 4.93
CA HIS A 387 -9.57 -0.55 4.94
C HIS A 387 -10.27 0.44 5.87
N TYR A 388 -10.95 1.43 5.32
CA TYR A 388 -11.71 2.43 6.08
C TYR A 388 -13.20 2.10 6.09
N ASP A 389 -13.86 2.39 7.21
CA ASP A 389 -15.31 2.35 7.39
C ASP A 389 -15.70 3.66 8.09
N VAL A 390 -15.95 4.71 7.30
CA VAL A 390 -16.02 6.12 7.73
C VAL A 390 -17.38 6.76 7.43
N PRO A 391 -17.83 7.76 8.20
CA PRO A 391 -19.03 8.52 7.84
C PRO A 391 -18.75 9.46 6.66
N LEU A 392 -19.78 9.77 5.90
CA LEU A 392 -19.79 10.85 4.92
C LEU A 392 -20.89 11.87 5.25
N PRO A 393 -20.84 13.07 4.67
CA PRO A 393 -22.02 13.93 4.53
C PRO A 393 -23.16 13.21 3.81
N GLY A 394 -24.37 13.75 3.95
CA GLY A 394 -25.57 13.19 3.34
C GLY A 394 -26.13 11.92 4.02
N ASN A 395 -27.05 11.27 3.32
CA ASN A 395 -27.87 10.17 3.83
C ASN A 395 -27.76 8.94 2.91
N ALA A 396 -27.88 7.75 3.48
CA ALA A 396 -28.11 6.52 2.73
C ALA A 396 -29.54 6.48 2.13
N ALA A 397 -29.78 5.55 1.20
CA ALA A 397 -31.05 5.45 0.47
C ALA A 397 -32.28 5.11 1.35
N ASP A 398 -32.04 4.57 2.56
CA ASP A 398 -33.04 4.29 3.60
C ASP A 398 -33.21 5.44 4.60
N GLY A 399 -32.47 6.54 4.43
CA GLY A 399 -32.48 7.69 5.33
C GLY A 399 -31.56 7.57 6.55
N ALA A 400 -30.74 6.51 6.65
CA ALA A 400 -29.73 6.39 7.70
C ALA A 400 -28.51 7.32 7.44
N PRO A 401 -27.67 7.59 8.47
CA PRO A 401 -26.41 8.31 8.27
C PRO A 401 -25.53 7.62 7.24
N LEU A 402 -25.03 8.35 6.23
CA LEU A 402 -24.20 7.74 5.21
C LEU A 402 -22.85 7.30 5.80
N LYS A 403 -22.52 6.02 5.63
CA LYS A 403 -21.16 5.49 5.78
C LYS A 403 -20.67 4.92 4.47
N ARG A 404 -19.35 4.88 4.31
CA ARG A 404 -18.66 4.34 3.14
C ARG A 404 -17.55 3.40 3.59
N LYS A 405 -17.56 2.18 3.06
CA LYS A 405 -16.40 1.29 3.15
C LYS A 405 -15.50 1.55 1.96
N ILE A 406 -14.22 1.73 2.23
CA ILE A 406 -13.17 1.99 1.24
C ILE A 406 -12.04 1.00 1.53
N SER A 407 -11.55 0.32 0.49
CA SER A 407 -10.38 -0.54 0.56
C SER A 407 -9.38 -0.11 -0.50
N MET A 408 -8.14 0.16 -0.12
CA MET A 408 -7.13 0.73 -1.01
C MET A 408 -5.74 0.24 -0.66
N SER A 409 -4.85 0.10 -1.66
CA SER A 409 -3.42 0.05 -1.40
C SER A 409 -2.91 1.46 -1.10
N SER A 410 -1.89 1.60 -0.26
CA SER A 410 -1.44 2.91 0.25
C SER A 410 -0.04 2.75 0.90
N SER A 411 0.43 3.80 1.54
CA SER A 411 1.72 3.87 2.26
C SER A 411 1.54 4.55 3.63
N PRO A 412 2.52 4.49 4.55
CA PRO A 412 2.44 5.16 5.85
C PRO A 412 2.14 6.67 5.71
N ALA A 413 1.32 7.20 6.62
CA ALA A 413 0.81 8.58 6.64
C ALA A 413 -0.10 9.01 5.46
N TYR A 414 -0.12 8.33 4.32
CA TYR A 414 -0.96 8.72 3.18
C TYR A 414 -2.44 8.41 3.49
N LEU A 415 -3.32 9.41 3.59
CA LEU A 415 -4.75 9.18 3.85
C LEU A 415 -5.54 8.71 2.62
N SER A 416 -4.85 8.58 1.50
CA SER A 416 -5.26 8.22 0.14
C SER A 416 -4.36 7.08 -0.38
N SER A 417 -4.54 6.68 -1.63
CA SER A 417 -3.85 5.52 -2.18
C SER A 417 -2.50 5.88 -2.83
N VAL A 418 -2.39 7.01 -3.55
CA VAL A 418 -1.24 7.45 -4.39
C VAL A 418 -0.89 6.52 -5.54
N ASP A 419 -1.24 5.24 -5.42
CA ASP A 419 -1.15 4.30 -6.52
C ASP A 419 -1.89 4.80 -7.76
N ASP A 420 -3.16 5.22 -7.74
CA ASP A 420 -4.23 4.90 -6.79
C ASP A 420 -5.05 3.66 -7.21
N TRP A 421 -5.43 2.87 -6.22
CA TRP A 421 -6.38 1.77 -6.35
C TRP A 421 -7.38 1.83 -5.20
N TYR A 422 -8.67 2.02 -5.53
CA TYR A 422 -9.75 2.00 -4.55
C TYR A 422 -10.85 1.00 -4.91
N MET A 423 -11.43 0.38 -3.90
CA MET A 423 -12.68 -0.39 -3.95
C MET A 423 -13.65 0.15 -2.91
N THR A 424 -14.91 0.37 -3.29
CA THR A 424 -15.92 0.94 -2.39
C THR A 424 -17.21 0.11 -2.34
N ASP A 425 -17.91 0.11 -1.19
CA ASP A 425 -19.23 -0.51 -1.07
C ASP A 425 -20.36 0.28 -1.77
N ALA A 426 -20.01 1.36 -2.48
CA ALA A 426 -20.88 2.00 -3.46
C ALA A 426 -20.97 1.20 -4.78
N GLY A 427 -20.14 0.16 -4.95
CA GLY A 427 -20.00 -0.55 -6.23
C GLY A 427 -19.09 0.17 -7.23
N LEU A 428 -18.28 1.14 -6.78
CA LEU A 428 -17.28 1.83 -7.59
C LEU A 428 -15.85 1.36 -7.26
N GLY A 429 -15.12 0.92 -8.29
CA GLY A 429 -13.67 0.75 -8.26
C GLY A 429 -12.99 1.89 -9.02
N ILE A 430 -11.85 2.37 -8.53
CA ILE A 430 -11.16 3.59 -9.03
C ILE A 430 -9.69 3.26 -9.31
N LEU A 431 -9.21 3.67 -10.48
CA LEU A 431 -7.87 3.44 -11.06
C LEU A 431 -7.64 4.37 -12.29
N GLU A 432 -6.39 4.65 -12.66
CA GLU A 432 -5.98 5.66 -13.68
C GLU A 432 -4.46 5.51 -14.03
N THR A 433 -3.80 6.44 -14.74
CA THR A 433 -2.46 6.29 -15.38
C THR A 433 -1.70 7.61 -15.64
N THR A 434 -0.55 7.89 -14.98
CA THR A 434 0.06 9.25 -14.92
C THR A 434 0.17 9.97 -16.25
N HIS A 435 -0.37 11.19 -16.32
CA HIS A 435 -0.20 12.09 -17.46
C HIS A 435 0.66 13.31 -17.07
N GLY A 436 1.99 13.16 -17.14
CA GLY A 436 2.93 14.26 -16.90
C GLY A 436 2.70 15.46 -17.82
N VAL A 437 2.85 16.67 -17.26
CA VAL A 437 2.66 17.94 -17.96
C VAL A 437 3.96 18.42 -18.59
N PHE A 438 4.00 18.48 -19.92
CA PHE A 438 5.16 18.93 -20.70
C PHE A 438 5.04 20.36 -21.23
N ASP A 439 3.83 20.93 -21.27
CA ASP A 439 3.63 22.34 -21.61
C ASP A 439 3.94 23.20 -20.37
N SER A 440 5.07 23.91 -20.43
CA SER A 440 5.58 24.74 -19.35
C SER A 440 4.64 25.89 -18.98
N SER A 441 3.76 26.34 -19.87
CA SER A 441 2.83 27.45 -19.62
C SER A 441 1.64 27.06 -18.73
N LEU A 442 1.36 25.76 -18.58
CA LEU A 442 0.25 25.29 -17.74
C LEU A 442 0.54 25.43 -16.23
N TYR A 443 1.82 25.55 -15.84
CA TYR A 443 2.21 25.74 -14.44
C TYR A 443 1.79 27.11 -13.88
N ASP A 444 1.56 28.11 -14.72
CA ASP A 444 1.08 29.45 -14.30
C ASP A 444 -0.33 29.40 -13.66
N PHE A 445 -1.08 28.32 -13.90
CA PHE A 445 -2.41 28.10 -13.31
C PHE A 445 -2.36 27.35 -11.97
N VAL A 446 -1.20 26.81 -11.58
CA VAL A 446 -1.04 26.08 -10.31
C VAL A 446 -0.84 27.10 -9.19
N THR A 447 -1.84 27.23 -8.31
CA THR A 447 -1.80 28.18 -7.19
C THR A 447 -2.21 27.48 -5.89
N PRO A 448 -1.86 28.04 -4.70
CA PRO A 448 -2.33 27.49 -3.42
C PRO A 448 -3.85 27.50 -3.24
N HIS A 449 -4.63 28.17 -4.10
CA HIS A 449 -6.09 28.26 -4.01
C HIS A 449 -6.79 27.13 -4.80
N THR A 450 -6.29 25.90 -4.69
CA THR A 450 -6.79 24.70 -5.36
C THR A 450 -6.81 23.51 -4.38
N VAL A 451 -7.53 22.44 -4.71
CA VAL A 451 -7.50 21.18 -3.96
C VAL A 451 -6.69 20.16 -4.77
N PRO A 452 -5.59 19.57 -4.23
CA PRO A 452 -4.71 18.62 -4.95
C PRO A 452 -5.36 17.31 -5.39
N CYS A 453 -4.71 16.56 -6.29
CA CYS A 453 -5.44 15.66 -7.22
C CYS A 453 -5.70 14.23 -6.73
N HIS A 454 -4.70 13.53 -6.18
CA HIS A 454 -4.76 12.21 -5.51
C HIS A 454 -5.76 11.14 -6.06
N ALA A 455 -5.77 10.95 -7.38
CA ALA A 455 -6.26 9.77 -8.11
C ALA A 455 -5.78 9.82 -9.58
N SER A 456 -5.12 8.82 -10.21
CA SER A 456 -4.67 7.49 -9.72
C SER A 456 -3.22 7.04 -10.10
N HIS A 457 -2.98 6.13 -11.10
CA HIS A 457 -1.66 5.70 -11.74
C HIS A 457 -1.19 4.16 -11.74
N ALA A 458 -1.47 3.36 -12.81
CA ALA A 458 -1.34 1.85 -12.86
C ALA A 458 -0.05 1.01 -13.30
N VAL A 459 -0.17 -0.08 -14.11
CA VAL A 459 0.72 -1.30 -14.40
C VAL A 459 2.15 -1.13 -15.00
N ALA A 460 3.04 -2.09 -14.60
CA ALA A 460 4.51 -2.36 -14.44
C ALA A 460 5.68 -2.13 -15.47
N SER A 461 6.86 -1.70 -14.95
CA SER A 461 8.22 -1.70 -15.57
C SER A 461 9.33 -2.23 -14.61
N ARG A 462 10.59 -2.35 -15.06
CA ARG A 462 11.77 -2.83 -14.28
C ARG A 462 13.09 -2.16 -14.74
N TYR A 463 13.39 -0.93 -14.29
CA TYR A 463 14.60 -0.21 -14.71
C TYR A 463 15.89 -0.67 -13.99
N ASP A 464 15.77 -1.47 -12.92
CA ASP A 464 16.90 -2.01 -12.17
C ASP A 464 17.64 -3.15 -12.90
N LEU A 465 17.06 -3.64 -13.99
CA LEU A 465 17.63 -4.68 -14.86
C LEU A 465 18.42 -4.10 -16.06
N GLU A 466 18.36 -2.79 -16.27
CA GLU A 466 19.08 -2.09 -17.33
C GLU A 466 20.54 -1.80 -16.95
N THR A 467 21.35 -1.33 -17.91
CA THR A 467 22.78 -1.04 -17.69
C THR A 467 23.19 0.31 -18.26
N GLY A 468 24.17 0.97 -17.62
CA GLY A 468 24.62 2.30 -18.02
C GLY A 468 23.57 3.36 -17.70
N ASP A 469 23.42 4.35 -18.57
CA ASP A 469 22.55 5.53 -18.39
C ASP A 469 21.05 5.20 -18.28
N LEU A 470 20.65 3.95 -18.53
CA LEU A 470 19.26 3.47 -18.40
C LEU A 470 18.98 2.76 -17.06
N PHE A 471 20.01 2.47 -16.25
CA PHE A 471 19.83 1.84 -14.94
C PHE A 471 19.15 2.81 -13.96
N SER A 472 18.08 2.36 -13.30
CA SER A 472 17.42 3.14 -12.25
C SER A 472 16.73 2.23 -11.23
N LEU A 473 16.73 2.62 -9.95
CA LEU A 473 16.11 1.86 -8.85
C LEU A 473 14.60 2.07 -8.76
N ASN A 474 13.93 2.08 -9.91
CA ASN A 474 12.55 2.52 -10.08
C ASN A 474 11.78 1.58 -11.03
N GLY A 475 10.46 1.56 -10.94
CA GLY A 475 9.59 0.76 -11.80
C GLY A 475 8.36 0.23 -11.07
N ALA A 476 7.86 -0.95 -11.46
CA ALA A 476 6.73 -1.59 -10.79
C ALA A 476 7.03 -1.88 -9.31
N ILE A 477 6.21 -1.37 -8.40
CA ILE A 477 6.34 -1.60 -6.96
C ILE A 477 5.20 -2.45 -6.35
N ASP A 478 4.18 -2.79 -7.12
CA ASP A 478 3.13 -3.75 -6.75
C ASP A 478 2.41 -4.32 -7.96
N ALA A 479 1.46 -5.23 -7.72
CA ALA A 479 0.29 -5.44 -8.57
C ALA A 479 -0.97 -5.66 -7.70
N LYS A 480 -2.11 -5.08 -8.07
CA LYS A 480 -3.45 -5.32 -7.51
C LYS A 480 -4.37 -5.81 -8.62
N VAL A 481 -5.19 -6.82 -8.35
CA VAL A 481 -6.18 -7.36 -9.29
C VAL A 481 -7.45 -7.80 -8.57
N THR A 482 -8.62 -7.57 -9.17
CA THR A 482 -9.89 -8.11 -8.68
C THR A 482 -10.83 -8.47 -9.82
N SER A 483 -11.91 -9.16 -9.46
CA SER A 483 -13.01 -9.56 -10.33
C SER A 483 -14.34 -9.06 -9.76
N LEU A 484 -15.44 -9.13 -10.54
CA LEU A 484 -16.75 -8.69 -10.07
C LEU A 484 -17.20 -9.47 -8.81
N GLU A 485 -16.88 -10.76 -8.76
CA GLU A 485 -17.19 -11.64 -7.62
C GLU A 485 -16.46 -11.24 -6.33
N LYS A 486 -15.15 -10.92 -6.45
CA LYS A 486 -14.32 -10.48 -5.32
C LYS A 486 -14.63 -9.05 -4.90
N PHE A 487 -14.81 -8.16 -5.87
CA PHE A 487 -15.16 -6.77 -5.64
C PHE A 487 -16.49 -6.61 -4.88
N ALA A 488 -17.49 -7.45 -5.16
CA ALA A 488 -18.74 -7.50 -4.39
C ALA A 488 -18.56 -7.83 -2.89
N ARG A 489 -17.38 -8.34 -2.49
CA ARG A 489 -16.98 -8.60 -1.10
C ARG A 489 -15.91 -7.64 -0.58
N LEU A 490 -15.52 -6.62 -1.37
CA LEU A 490 -14.36 -5.74 -1.13
C LEU A 490 -13.02 -6.52 -1.04
N GLU A 491 -12.90 -7.59 -1.81
CA GLU A 491 -11.68 -8.39 -1.93
C GLU A 491 -10.87 -8.01 -3.16
N CYS A 492 -9.54 -8.08 -3.08
CA CYS A 492 -8.63 -8.14 -4.23
C CYS A 492 -7.47 -9.09 -3.92
N ASP A 493 -6.72 -9.50 -4.93
CA ASP A 493 -5.39 -10.07 -4.74
C ASP A 493 -4.34 -8.97 -5.00
N ALA A 494 -3.38 -8.82 -4.08
CA ALA A 494 -2.29 -7.86 -4.19
C ALA A 494 -0.92 -8.52 -3.93
N GLU A 495 0.07 -8.15 -4.73
CA GLU A 495 1.49 -8.53 -4.60
C GLU A 495 2.31 -7.24 -4.47
N ALA A 496 3.40 -7.26 -3.70
CA ALA A 496 4.26 -6.10 -3.49
C ALA A 496 5.69 -6.37 -3.93
N GLY A 497 6.32 -5.34 -4.48
CA GLY A 497 7.66 -5.37 -5.03
C GLY A 497 7.71 -5.63 -6.53
N PRO A 498 8.92 -5.62 -7.12
CA PRO A 498 9.09 -5.71 -8.56
C PRO A 498 8.82 -7.12 -9.11
N THR A 499 8.14 -7.21 -10.27
CA THR A 499 7.74 -8.49 -10.88
C THR A 499 8.93 -9.42 -11.14
N HIS A 500 8.82 -10.67 -10.67
CA HIS A 500 9.84 -11.71 -10.75
C HIS A 500 9.33 -13.01 -11.43
N ASP A 501 8.22 -12.93 -12.19
CA ASP A 501 7.63 -14.06 -12.91
C ASP A 501 8.58 -14.65 -13.97
N THR A 502 9.27 -13.78 -14.68
CA THR A 502 10.29 -14.10 -15.70
C THR A 502 11.64 -13.42 -15.45
N ASN A 503 11.72 -12.59 -14.41
CA ASN A 503 12.88 -11.77 -14.06
C ASN A 503 13.51 -12.25 -12.74
N PRO A 504 14.78 -11.91 -12.45
CA PRO A 504 15.35 -12.08 -11.13
C PRO A 504 14.51 -11.36 -10.05
N VAL A 505 14.38 -12.01 -8.89
CA VAL A 505 13.82 -11.43 -7.67
C VAL A 505 14.69 -10.26 -7.24
N PHE A 506 14.06 -9.11 -6.95
CA PHE A 506 14.76 -7.93 -6.47
C PHE A 506 15.24 -8.10 -5.02
N GLU A 507 16.48 -7.70 -4.75
CA GLU A 507 17.15 -7.82 -3.45
C GLU A 507 18.07 -6.61 -3.24
N TRP A 508 17.90 -5.89 -2.14
CA TRP A 508 18.65 -4.69 -1.82
C TRP A 508 20.10 -5.00 -1.48
N THR A 509 21.03 -4.66 -2.37
CA THR A 509 22.48 -4.75 -2.11
C THR A 509 22.99 -3.55 -1.31
N SER A 510 24.20 -3.66 -0.74
CA SER A 510 24.90 -2.53 -0.09
C SER A 510 25.01 -1.32 -1.00
N ASP A 511 25.29 -1.57 -2.27
CA ASP A 511 25.62 -0.54 -3.25
C ASP A 511 24.34 0.18 -3.70
N MET A 512 23.23 -0.56 -3.87
CA MET A 512 21.91 0.02 -4.12
C MET A 512 21.42 0.86 -2.94
N ARG A 513 21.69 0.43 -1.70
CA ARG A 513 21.35 1.21 -0.49
C ARG A 513 22.21 2.46 -0.30
N ALA A 514 23.31 2.61 -1.03
CA ALA A 514 24.07 3.85 -1.13
C ALA A 514 23.52 4.80 -2.20
N LEU A 515 22.65 4.32 -3.10
CA LEU A 515 22.02 5.09 -4.17
C LEU A 515 20.59 5.52 -3.86
N ALA A 516 19.83 4.74 -3.07
CA ALA A 516 18.45 5.06 -2.71
C ALA A 516 18.11 4.70 -1.26
N PRO A 517 17.31 5.53 -0.56
CA PRO A 517 16.85 5.24 0.78
C PRO A 517 15.86 4.07 0.77
N SER A 518 15.90 3.26 1.83
CA SER A 518 15.21 1.96 1.88
C SER A 518 15.00 1.50 3.33
N MET A 519 14.74 2.46 4.22
CA MET A 519 14.45 2.23 5.62
C MET A 519 13.11 1.49 5.77
N GLY A 520 13.02 0.55 6.71
CA GLY A 520 11.85 -0.30 6.91
C GLY A 520 11.67 -1.45 5.91
N HIS A 521 12.36 -1.44 4.77
CA HIS A 521 12.14 -2.42 3.71
C HIS A 521 12.61 -3.84 4.06
N PRO A 522 11.89 -4.88 3.59
CA PRO A 522 12.44 -6.21 3.40
C PRO A 522 13.76 -6.17 2.62
N GLU A 523 14.67 -7.11 2.89
CA GLU A 523 15.93 -7.22 2.15
C GLU A 523 15.69 -7.74 0.72
N ARG A 524 14.73 -8.66 0.56
CA ARG A 524 14.40 -9.36 -0.68
C ARG A 524 12.89 -9.35 -0.91
N PHE A 525 12.45 -9.00 -2.12
CA PHE A 525 11.04 -8.89 -2.50
C PHE A 525 10.58 -10.16 -3.24
N ASP A 526 10.57 -11.29 -2.52
CA ASP A 526 10.17 -12.63 -2.98
C ASP A 526 8.75 -12.96 -2.43
N PHE A 527 7.81 -12.07 -2.74
CA PHE A 527 6.42 -12.15 -2.30
C PHE A 527 5.53 -12.65 -3.44
N GLY A 528 4.48 -13.41 -3.11
CA GLY A 528 3.43 -13.75 -4.07
C GLY A 528 2.12 -13.08 -3.66
N PHE A 529 1.19 -12.92 -4.61
CA PHE A 529 -0.17 -12.42 -4.37
C PHE A 529 -0.79 -12.93 -3.05
N VAL A 530 -1.35 -12.01 -2.27
CA VAL A 530 -2.15 -12.26 -1.08
C VAL A 530 -3.51 -11.58 -1.23
N THR A 531 -4.57 -12.24 -0.77
CA THR A 531 -5.92 -11.68 -0.80
C THR A 531 -6.10 -10.66 0.32
N MET A 532 -6.48 -9.44 -0.03
CA MET A 532 -6.83 -8.35 0.89
C MET A 532 -8.35 -8.29 1.06
N ALA A 533 -8.86 -8.02 2.28
CA ALA A 533 -10.29 -8.06 2.60
C ALA A 533 -10.67 -7.13 3.79
N HIS A 534 -11.87 -6.54 3.73
CA HIS A 534 -12.37 -5.47 4.64
C HIS A 534 -12.92 -5.92 6.00
#